data_AF-B7GTX9-F1
#
_entry.id   AF-B7GTX9-F1
#
_cell.length_a   1.000
_cell.length_b   1.000
_cell.length_c   1.000
_cell.angle_alpha   90.00
_cell.angle_beta   90.00
_cell.angle_gamma   90.00
#
_symmetry.space_group_name_H-M   'P 1'
#
loop_
_entity.id
_entity.type
_entity.pdbx_description
1 polymer ?
#
loop_
_entity_poly.entity_id
_entity_poly.type
_entity_poly.pdbx_seq_one_letter_code
_entity_poly.pdbx_strand_id
1 'polypeptide(L)'
;MRDMTHQRKATNEKGRYWAGLIYPDSCPDDWKDRMKISGLEILVSPVHDQDIADIATGELKKPHRHVIAMWANTTTRQNAERFFEQFGGPKMILRLENPRGMARYLIHMDDPDKAPYSPEDVLEFNGADWKKNRTG
;
A
#
# COMPACT_ATOMS: atom_id res chain seq x y z
N MET A 1 12.97 -4.55 29.25
CA MET A 1 11.65 -4.65 28.58
C MET A 1 11.12 -3.24 28.45
N ARG A 2 11.03 -2.69 27.24
CA ARG A 2 10.43 -1.37 26.99
C ARG A 2 9.10 -1.62 26.30
N ASP A 3 8.01 -1.32 27.00
CA ASP A 3 6.66 -1.35 26.46
C ASP A 3 6.54 -0.42 25.25
N MET A 4 6.23 -1.01 24.10
CA MET A 4 5.91 -0.34 22.84
C MET A 4 4.39 -0.12 22.73
N THR A 5 3.76 0.42 23.78
CA THR A 5 2.32 0.65 23.78
C THR A 5 1.98 2.08 23.35
N HIS A 6 1.31 2.16 22.20
CA HIS A 6 0.48 3.26 21.71
C HIS A 6 1.20 4.59 21.40
N GLN A 7 1.74 4.67 20.19
CA GLN A 7 1.90 5.95 19.50
C GLN A 7 0.53 6.65 19.49
N ARG A 8 0.40 7.79 20.20
CA ARG A 8 -0.83 8.58 20.24
C ARG A 8 -1.32 8.80 18.81
N LYS A 9 -2.51 8.27 18.46
CA LYS A 9 -3.20 8.64 17.22
C LYS A 9 -3.37 10.16 17.23
N ALA A 10 -2.58 10.87 16.43
CA ALA A 10 -2.83 12.28 16.19
C ALA A 10 -4.20 12.37 15.52
N THR A 11 -5.21 12.82 16.26
CA THR A 11 -6.62 12.84 15.83
C THR A 11 -6.86 13.72 14.61
N ASN A 12 -5.88 14.55 14.24
CA ASN A 12 -5.95 15.51 13.13
C ASN A 12 -4.98 15.20 11.97
N GLU A 13 -4.41 14.00 11.88
CA GLU A 13 -3.53 13.65 10.76
C GLU A 13 -4.29 13.75 9.41
N LYS A 14 -3.74 14.54 8.49
CA LYS A 14 -4.25 14.70 7.13
C LYS A 14 -3.14 14.50 6.11
N GLY A 15 -3.47 13.95 4.96
CA GLY A 15 -2.53 13.67 3.88
C GLY A 15 -3.24 13.48 2.56
N ARG A 16 -2.51 13.68 1.46
CA ARG A 16 -3.01 13.38 0.11
C ARG A 16 -2.75 11.94 -0.28
N TYR A 17 -1.70 11.34 0.28
CA TYR A 17 -1.21 10.03 -0.15
C TYR A 17 -1.17 9.09 1.04
N TRP A 18 -1.73 7.90 0.84
CA TRP A 18 -1.81 6.89 1.88
C TRP A 18 -1.47 5.53 1.29
N ALA A 19 -0.68 4.77 2.03
CA ALA A 19 -0.35 3.39 1.69
C ALA A 19 -1.00 2.42 2.68
N GLY A 20 -1.43 1.29 2.16
CA GLY A 20 -1.96 0.17 2.93
C GLY A 20 -1.61 -1.16 2.28
N LEU A 21 -2.17 -2.22 2.84
CA LEU A 21 -2.00 -3.59 2.37
C LEU A 21 -3.37 -4.22 2.14
N ILE A 22 -3.46 -5.12 1.17
CA ILE A 22 -4.60 -6.04 1.01
C ILE A 22 -4.08 -7.46 0.90
N TYR A 23 -4.84 -8.44 1.38
CA TYR A 23 -4.49 -9.85 1.26
C TYR A 23 -5.34 -10.50 0.15
N PRO A 24 -4.74 -11.12 -0.87
CA PRO A 24 -5.50 -11.74 -1.96
C PRO A 24 -6.53 -12.78 -1.51
N ASP A 25 -6.31 -13.44 -0.38
CA ASP A 25 -7.18 -14.50 0.15
C ASP A 25 -8.37 -13.99 0.98
N SER A 26 -8.36 -12.72 1.42
CA SER A 26 -9.43 -12.13 2.22
C SER A 26 -9.99 -10.83 1.64
N CYS A 27 -9.46 -10.37 0.52
CA CYS A 27 -9.98 -9.21 -0.20
C CYS A 27 -11.30 -9.59 -0.90
N PRO A 28 -12.33 -8.73 -0.91
CA PRO A 28 -13.57 -9.00 -1.64
C PRO A 28 -13.33 -9.24 -3.13
N ASP A 29 -14.06 -10.15 -3.77
CA ASP A 29 -13.87 -10.49 -5.20
C ASP A 29 -13.98 -9.26 -6.12
N ASP A 30 -14.81 -8.29 -5.75
CA ASP A 30 -15.09 -7.05 -6.48
C ASP A 30 -14.12 -5.89 -6.15
N TRP A 31 -13.00 -6.16 -5.45
CA TRP A 31 -12.08 -5.12 -4.97
C TRP A 31 -11.56 -4.20 -6.08
N LYS A 32 -11.28 -4.75 -7.27
CA LYS A 32 -10.82 -3.96 -8.43
C LYS A 32 -11.87 -2.96 -8.86
N ASP A 33 -13.14 -3.37 -8.86
CA ASP A 33 -14.24 -2.50 -9.26
C ASP A 33 -14.55 -1.45 -8.18
N ARG A 34 -14.41 -1.79 -6.89
CA ARG A 34 -14.45 -0.81 -5.79
C ARG A 34 -13.36 0.26 -5.95
N MET A 35 -12.14 -0.13 -6.30
CA MET A 35 -11.05 0.81 -6.56
C MET A 35 -11.38 1.73 -7.75
N LYS A 36 -11.90 1.19 -8.86
CA LYS A 36 -12.36 2.00 -10.00
C LYS A 36 -13.46 3.00 -9.58
N ILE A 37 -14.51 2.52 -8.93
CA ILE A 37 -15.66 3.34 -8.50
C ILE A 37 -15.25 4.46 -7.55
N SER A 38 -14.21 4.26 -6.74
CA SER A 38 -13.71 5.30 -5.83
C SER A 38 -13.26 6.59 -6.52
N GLY A 39 -12.87 6.52 -7.80
CA GLY A 39 -12.31 7.64 -8.56
C GLY A 39 -10.93 8.11 -8.09
N LEU A 40 -10.34 7.48 -7.07
CA LEU A 40 -8.99 7.81 -6.62
C LEU A 40 -7.96 7.22 -7.59
N GLU A 41 -6.90 7.98 -7.89
CA GLU A 41 -5.72 7.41 -8.52
C GLU A 41 -5.10 6.40 -7.55
N ILE A 42 -5.01 5.13 -7.96
CA ILE A 42 -4.52 4.05 -7.11
C ILE A 42 -3.48 3.22 -7.86
N LEU A 43 -2.38 2.91 -7.17
CA LEU A 43 -1.39 1.92 -7.59
C LEU A 43 -1.47 0.71 -6.68
N VAL A 44 -1.39 -0.49 -7.24
CA VAL A 44 -1.34 -1.74 -6.49
C VAL A 44 -0.15 -2.56 -6.96
N SER A 45 0.67 -3.05 -6.03
CA SER A 45 1.83 -3.88 -6.33
C SER A 45 1.43 -5.20 -6.99
N PRO A 46 2.39 -5.94 -7.57
CA PRO A 46 2.28 -7.38 -7.77
C PRO A 46 1.94 -8.11 -6.46
N VAL A 47 1.62 -9.40 -6.51
CA VAL A 47 1.50 -10.17 -5.26
C VAL A 47 2.90 -10.30 -4.68
N HIS A 48 3.11 -9.76 -3.48
CA HIS A 48 4.31 -9.99 -2.71
C HIS A 48 4.20 -11.33 -1.99
N ASP A 49 4.74 -12.38 -2.59
CA ASP A 49 4.73 -13.76 -2.09
C ASP A 49 6.13 -14.31 -1.77
N GLN A 50 7.19 -13.50 -1.96
CA GLN A 50 8.58 -13.86 -1.70
C GLN A 50 9.22 -12.99 -0.59
N ASP A 51 8.41 -12.19 0.10
CA ASP A 51 8.90 -11.36 1.20
C ASP A 51 9.28 -12.21 2.41
N ILE A 52 10.50 -12.05 2.90
CA ILE A 52 11.00 -12.77 4.08
C ILE A 52 10.48 -12.09 5.37
N ALA A 53 9.86 -12.89 6.23
CA ALA A 53 9.43 -12.52 7.58
C ALA A 53 10.56 -12.67 8.60
N ASP A 54 11.30 -13.78 8.52
CA ASP A 54 12.45 -14.08 9.39
C ASP A 54 13.65 -14.50 8.54
N ILE A 55 14.69 -13.66 8.54
CA ILE A 55 15.91 -13.84 7.75
C ILE A 55 16.74 -15.04 8.25
N ALA A 56 16.64 -15.41 9.54
CA ALA A 56 17.38 -16.54 10.09
C ALA A 56 16.80 -17.90 9.65
N THR A 57 15.48 -17.96 9.45
CA THR A 57 14.77 -19.21 9.10
C THR A 57 14.37 -19.27 7.62
N GLY A 58 14.31 -18.12 6.94
CA GLY A 58 13.76 -18.01 5.59
C GLY A 58 12.23 -18.05 5.56
N GLU A 59 11.54 -17.94 6.70
CA GLU A 59 10.07 -17.90 6.76
C GLU A 59 9.54 -16.74 5.92
N LEU A 60 8.55 -17.02 5.07
CA LEU A 60 7.92 -16.02 4.20
C LEU A 60 6.74 -15.34 4.91
N LYS A 61 6.53 -14.05 4.59
CA LYS A 61 5.33 -13.33 4.98
C LYS A 61 4.12 -13.91 4.26
N LYS A 62 2.94 -13.70 4.87
CA LYS A 62 1.66 -13.95 4.20
C LYS A 62 1.62 -13.17 2.87
N PRO A 63 1.22 -13.79 1.74
CA PRO A 63 1.09 -13.11 0.46
C PRO A 63 0.19 -11.88 0.57
N HIS A 64 0.67 -10.74 0.09
CA HIS A 64 -0.04 -9.46 0.21
C HIS A 64 0.19 -8.59 -1.02
N ARG A 65 -0.62 -7.53 -1.17
CA ARG A 65 -0.36 -6.45 -2.12
C ARG A 65 -0.27 -5.13 -1.37
N HIS A 66 0.73 -4.33 -1.71
CA HIS A 66 0.79 -2.93 -1.33
C HIS A 66 -0.15 -2.11 -2.20
N VAL A 67 -0.80 -1.12 -1.60
CA VAL A 67 -1.74 -0.23 -2.27
C VAL A 67 -1.38 1.21 -1.91
N ILE A 68 -1.26 2.08 -2.92
CA ILE A 68 -1.09 3.52 -2.76
C ILE A 68 -2.35 4.19 -3.28
N ALA A 69 -3.07 4.91 -2.41
CA ALA A 69 -4.23 5.70 -2.78
C ALA A 69 -3.91 7.20 -2.71
N MET A 70 -4.23 7.91 -3.79
CA MET A 70 -3.86 9.31 -3.99
C MET A 70 -5.12 10.17 -4.14
N TRP A 71 -5.38 11.01 -3.13
CA TRP A 71 -6.47 11.99 -3.16
C TRP A 71 -6.00 13.28 -3.84
N ALA A 72 -6.88 13.89 -4.64
CA ALA A 72 -6.63 15.19 -5.26
C ALA A 72 -6.34 16.30 -4.22
N ASN A 73 -7.00 16.23 -3.05
CA ASN A 73 -6.79 17.12 -1.91
C ASN A 73 -6.54 16.32 -0.63
N THR A 74 -6.11 16.99 0.45
CA THR A 74 -5.86 16.29 1.71
C THR A 74 -7.14 15.66 2.28
N THR A 75 -7.04 14.42 2.71
CA THR A 75 -8.07 13.71 3.47
C THR A 75 -7.58 13.44 4.90
N THR A 76 -8.49 13.11 5.82
CA THR A 76 -8.13 12.69 7.18
C THR A 76 -7.68 11.24 7.21
N ARG A 77 -6.85 10.88 8.19
CA ARG A 77 -6.51 9.47 8.46
C ARG A 77 -7.75 8.59 8.59
N GLN A 78 -8.79 9.07 9.29
CA GLN A 78 -10.03 8.30 9.47
C GLN A 78 -10.73 7.98 8.14
N ASN A 79 -10.76 8.92 7.20
CA ASN A 79 -11.35 8.68 5.89
C ASN A 79 -10.48 7.74 5.05
N ALA A 80 -9.15 7.84 5.14
CA ALA A 80 -8.25 6.89 4.51
C ALA A 80 -8.40 5.48 5.12
N GLU A 81 -8.47 5.34 6.45
CA GLU A 81 -8.70 4.07 7.15
C GLU A 81 -9.99 3.42 6.66
N ARG A 82 -11.10 4.19 6.58
CA ARG A 82 -12.39 3.70 6.04
C ARG A 82 -12.33 3.28 4.58
N PHE A 83 -11.47 3.92 3.77
CA PHE A 83 -11.25 3.48 2.40
C PHE A 83 -10.57 2.11 2.39
N PHE A 84 -9.48 1.93 3.13
CA PHE A 84 -8.74 0.66 3.18
C PHE A 84 -9.51 -0.50 3.85
N GLU A 85 -10.35 -0.20 4.85
CA GLU A 85 -11.19 -1.21 5.53
C GLU A 85 -12.12 -1.97 4.57
N GLN A 86 -12.49 -1.38 3.43
CA GLN A 86 -13.35 -2.01 2.42
C GLN A 86 -12.70 -3.21 1.72
N PHE A 87 -11.39 -3.40 1.87
CA PHE A 87 -10.61 -4.42 1.17
C PHE A 87 -10.10 -5.56 2.08
N GLY A 88 -10.55 -5.61 3.34
CA GLY A 88 -10.18 -6.70 4.26
C GLY A 88 -8.70 -6.76 4.65
N GLY A 89 -7.96 -5.68 4.44
CA GLY A 89 -6.55 -5.53 4.83
C GLY A 89 -6.36 -5.17 6.31
N PRO A 90 -5.11 -5.14 6.81
CA PRO A 90 -4.83 -4.71 8.17
C PRO A 90 -5.20 -3.23 8.35
N LYS A 91 -5.64 -2.85 9.56
CA LYS A 91 -6.02 -1.46 9.88
C LYS A 91 -4.86 -0.46 9.81
N MET A 92 -3.62 -0.95 9.75
CA MET A 92 -2.44 -0.10 9.73
C MET A 92 -2.24 0.48 8.33
N ILE A 93 -2.46 1.78 8.21
CA ILE A 93 -2.13 2.58 7.02
C ILE A 93 -1.01 3.57 7.33
N LEU A 94 -0.26 3.94 6.31
CA LEU A 94 0.85 4.88 6.39
C LEU A 94 0.53 6.13 5.57
N ARG A 95 0.70 7.31 6.18
CA ARG A 95 0.69 8.57 5.44
C ARG A 95 2.00 8.70 4.67
N LEU A 96 1.94 9.11 3.41
CA LEU A 96 3.12 9.41 2.61
C LEU A 96 3.22 10.92 2.37
N GLU A 97 4.42 11.48 2.48
CA GLU A 97 4.68 12.85 2.03
C GLU A 97 4.63 12.96 0.50
N ASN A 98 5.04 11.88 -0.19
CA ASN A 98 5.09 11.76 -1.63
C ASN A 98 4.91 10.27 -2.01
N PRO A 99 4.11 9.93 -3.04
CA PRO A 99 3.92 8.54 -3.45
C PRO A 99 5.15 7.88 -4.07
N ARG A 100 6.15 8.64 -4.56
CA ARG A 100 7.25 8.12 -5.40
C ARG A 100 8.09 7.02 -4.78
N GLY A 101 8.52 7.21 -3.53
CA GLY A 101 9.31 6.21 -2.83
C GLY A 101 8.52 4.93 -2.63
N MET A 102 7.25 5.06 -2.22
CA MET A 102 6.36 3.91 -2.07
C MET A 102 6.02 3.26 -3.41
N ALA A 103 5.93 4.04 -4.50
CA ALA A 103 5.80 3.50 -5.83
C ALA A 103 6.99 2.59 -6.09
N ARG A 104 8.23 3.08 -6.16
CA ARG A 104 9.42 2.22 -6.37
C ARG A 104 9.48 0.99 -5.44
N TYR A 105 9.00 1.14 -4.21
CA TYR A 105 8.86 0.05 -3.24
C TYR A 105 7.85 -1.05 -3.62
N LEU A 106 6.80 -0.77 -4.40
CA LEU A 106 5.83 -1.77 -4.89
C LEU A 106 6.49 -2.91 -5.68
N ILE A 107 7.74 -2.76 -6.11
CA ILE A 107 8.50 -3.82 -6.76
C ILE A 107 9.88 -4.05 -6.14
N HIS A 108 10.13 -3.47 -4.96
CA HIS A 108 11.43 -3.47 -4.28
C HIS A 108 12.59 -2.94 -5.16
N MET A 109 12.33 -1.94 -6.00
CA MET A 109 13.31 -1.43 -6.97
C MET A 109 14.63 -0.94 -6.34
N ASP A 110 14.57 -0.40 -5.12
CA ASP A 110 15.71 0.21 -4.42
C ASP A 110 16.25 -0.65 -3.27
N ASP A 111 15.76 -1.87 -3.11
CA ASP A 111 16.05 -2.71 -1.95
C ASP A 111 16.65 -4.04 -2.42
N PRO A 112 17.99 -4.13 -2.56
CA PRO A 112 18.65 -5.32 -3.11
C PRO A 112 18.55 -6.54 -2.19
N ASP A 113 18.20 -6.33 -0.91
CA ASP A 113 18.04 -7.40 0.08
C ASP A 113 16.65 -8.04 0.01
N LYS A 114 15.75 -7.52 -0.83
CA LYS A 114 14.40 -8.06 -1.03
C LYS A 114 14.21 -8.63 -2.42
N ALA A 115 13.30 -9.60 -2.51
CA ALA A 115 12.88 -10.16 -3.79
C ALA A 115 12.32 -9.05 -4.70
N PRO A 116 12.89 -8.83 -5.90
CA PRO A 116 12.35 -7.87 -6.84
C PRO A 116 11.09 -8.42 -7.51
N TYR A 117 10.13 -7.53 -7.77
CA TYR A 117 8.91 -7.90 -8.50
C TYR A 117 8.84 -7.22 -9.87
N SER A 118 7.96 -7.75 -10.71
CA SER A 118 7.75 -7.29 -12.08
C SER A 118 7.07 -5.92 -12.12
N PRO A 119 7.61 -4.93 -12.86
CA PRO A 119 6.93 -3.66 -13.10
C PRO A 119 5.64 -3.79 -13.91
N GLU A 120 5.51 -4.78 -14.78
CA GLU A 120 4.32 -5.02 -15.62
C GLU A 120 3.13 -5.61 -14.85
N ASP A 121 3.38 -6.16 -13.67
CA ASP A 121 2.35 -6.67 -12.76
C ASP A 121 1.77 -5.60 -11.81
N VAL A 122 2.28 -4.36 -11.88
CA VAL A 122 1.71 -3.21 -11.16
C VAL A 122 0.38 -2.84 -11.79
N LEU A 123 -0.66 -2.77 -10.96
CA LEU A 123 -2.00 -2.40 -11.40
C LEU A 123 -2.24 -0.91 -11.17
N GLU A 124 -2.78 -0.26 -12.19
CA GLU A 124 -3.04 1.17 -12.24
C GLU A 124 -4.55 1.42 -12.36
N PHE A 125 -5.10 2.29 -11.52
CA PHE A 125 -6.52 2.63 -11.54
C PHE A 125 -6.75 4.15 -11.66
N ASN A 126 -7.83 4.51 -12.36
CA ASN A 126 -8.35 5.89 -12.46
C ASN A 126 -7.33 6.95 -12.89
N GLY A 127 -6.43 6.61 -13.81
CA GLY A 127 -5.42 7.53 -14.33
C GLY A 127 -4.12 7.56 -13.53
N ALA A 128 -3.99 6.74 -12.48
CA ALA A 128 -2.70 6.48 -11.86
C ALA A 128 -1.69 5.98 -12.91
N ASP A 129 -0.45 6.40 -12.77
CA ASP A 129 0.62 6.08 -13.71
C ASP A 129 1.86 5.72 -12.90
N TRP A 130 2.15 4.43 -12.84
CA TRP A 130 3.30 3.85 -12.17
C TRP A 130 4.61 4.46 -12.66
N LYS A 131 4.72 4.73 -13.98
CA LYS A 131 5.94 5.26 -14.57
C LYS A 131 6.16 6.70 -14.13
N LYS A 132 5.14 7.56 -14.20
CA LYS A 132 5.23 8.93 -13.67
C LYS A 132 5.48 8.96 -12.17
N ASN A 133 4.94 7.99 -11.44
CA ASN A 133 5.18 7.88 -10.00
C ASN A 133 6.53 7.25 -9.65
N ARG A 134 7.29 6.69 -10.60
CA ARG A 134 8.63 6.13 -10.35
C ARG A 134 9.79 6.94 -10.92
N THR A 135 9.54 7.84 -11.89
CA THR A 135 10.57 8.68 -12.55
C THR A 135 10.27 10.17 -12.37
N GLY A 136 11.33 10.98 -12.22
CA GLY A 136 11.26 12.45 -12.24
C GLY A 136 11.24 13.01 -13.65
#